data_AF-A0A2R6CFY0-F1
#
_entry.id   AF-A0A2R6CFY0-F1
#
_cell.length_a   1.000
_cell.length_b   1.000
_cell.length_c   1.000
_cell.angle_alpha   90.00
_cell.angle_beta   90.00
_cell.angle_gamma   90.00
#
_symmetry.space_group_name_H-M   'P 1'
#
loop_
_entity.id
_entity.type
_entity.pdbx_description
1 polymer ?
#
loop_
_entity_poly.entity_id
_entity_poly.type
_entity_poly.pdbx_seq_one_letter_code
_entity_poly.pdbx_strand_id
1 'polypeptide(L)'
;MTEYFEVRDRDGPARLGQLRLATPVTTPAILDEDRIEDAGSLWVRDRELPEGGEDVLTVLPHRGVPGGTPTEVQEAFAVEQPKVSYPSAAVIGAETAERHGTDAYVLSDARSAVGHAEAFVDALCRVREAIPADTALYLPGVATPGNVGLLAYAGVDLVDSHRAVLKGLEGKYLTADGERVLEDLEEQPCACPACRGDAFDLEACAEHNEYALETALATVRERIRAGQLRDYLEGQIRHERWLTAAVRRFDEQYGYLEERTPVCRQAEITATNEDALRRVEIRRYADRVTTRYRPRFEGPPVLVPCSATKPDSESPSHAQFHDAIGYRAHKLSMTSPIGVVPQELEWTYPAQHYDAVVTGRWTETELEFVADVLARYLDGAGAYGRIVAHVPETGYREVVERALARAQATP
;
A
#
# COMPACT_ATOMS: atom_id res chain seq x y z
N MET A 1 -17.02 3.31 -16.87
CA MET A 1 -17.68 4.02 -15.77
C MET A 1 -18.87 3.19 -15.39
N THR A 2 -18.68 2.42 -14.34
CA THR A 2 -19.75 1.78 -13.58
C THR A 2 -20.66 2.88 -13.01
N GLU A 3 -21.92 2.57 -12.80
CA GLU A 3 -22.86 3.52 -12.21
C GLU A 3 -22.76 3.49 -10.68
N TYR A 4 -22.40 2.33 -10.11
CA TYR A 4 -22.53 2.05 -8.69
C TYR A 4 -21.22 2.01 -7.90
N PHE A 5 -20.04 2.22 -8.52
CA PHE A 5 -18.79 2.35 -7.77
C PHE A 5 -17.94 3.54 -8.23
N GLU A 6 -17.62 4.43 -7.29
CA GLU A 6 -16.80 5.62 -7.54
C GLU A 6 -15.55 5.59 -6.67
N VAL A 7 -14.38 5.77 -7.27
CA VAL A 7 -13.14 6.01 -6.52
C VAL A 7 -12.99 7.51 -6.28
N ARG A 8 -12.98 7.92 -5.00
CA ARG A 8 -12.91 9.33 -4.59
C ARG A 8 -11.49 9.79 -4.25
N ASP A 9 -10.71 8.91 -3.63
CA ASP A 9 -9.34 9.18 -3.23
C ASP A 9 -8.52 7.89 -3.15
N ARG A 10 -7.19 8.00 -3.05
CA ARG A 10 -6.29 6.84 -2.96
C ARG A 10 -4.97 7.13 -2.26
N ASP A 11 -4.39 6.07 -1.71
CA ASP A 11 -3.01 6.03 -1.25
C ASP A 11 -2.35 4.74 -1.76
N GLY A 12 -1.69 4.85 -2.92
CA GLY A 12 -1.25 3.68 -3.68
C GLY A 12 -2.43 2.92 -4.30
N PRO A 13 -2.41 1.58 -4.31
CA PRO A 13 -3.55 0.78 -4.77
C PRO A 13 -4.77 0.86 -3.84
N ALA A 14 -4.56 1.18 -2.56
CA ALA A 14 -5.66 1.39 -1.62
C ALA A 14 -6.46 2.63 -1.98
N ARG A 15 -7.78 2.53 -1.84
CA ARG A 15 -8.68 3.58 -2.31
C ARG A 15 -9.86 3.78 -1.39
N LEU A 16 -10.26 5.04 -1.27
CA LEU A 16 -11.54 5.44 -0.71
C LEU A 16 -12.54 5.44 -1.85
N GLY A 17 -13.28 4.34 -1.95
CA GLY A 17 -14.38 4.21 -2.87
C GLY A 17 -15.72 4.55 -2.22
N GLN A 18 -16.73 4.73 -3.05
CA GLN A 18 -18.12 4.73 -2.65
C GLN A 18 -18.87 3.72 -3.50
N LEU A 19 -19.37 2.67 -2.86
CA LEU A 19 -20.39 1.81 -3.43
C LEU A 19 -21.75 2.53 -3.26
N ARG A 20 -22.33 2.96 -4.38
CA ARG A 20 -23.51 3.84 -4.45
C ARG A 20 -24.81 3.06 -4.40
N LEU A 21 -24.96 2.24 -3.35
CA LEU A 21 -26.26 1.69 -2.99
C LEU A 21 -27.19 2.83 -2.50
N ALA A 22 -28.48 2.55 -2.35
CA ALA A 22 -29.47 3.49 -1.82
C ALA A 22 -29.01 4.13 -0.50
N THR A 23 -28.35 3.34 0.34
CA THR A 23 -27.50 3.84 1.44
C THR A 23 -26.03 3.64 1.07
N PRO A 24 -25.28 4.69 0.71
CA PRO A 24 -23.92 4.53 0.20
C PRO A 24 -22.94 3.95 1.21
N VAL A 25 -22.04 3.09 0.74
CA VAL A 25 -20.98 2.45 1.55
C VAL A 25 -19.63 3.03 1.16
N THR A 26 -18.87 3.53 2.14
CA THR A 26 -17.50 4.04 1.91
C THR A 26 -16.49 2.92 2.08
N THR A 27 -15.68 2.63 1.07
CA THR A 27 -14.69 1.54 1.09
C THR A 27 -13.31 2.04 1.55
N PRO A 28 -12.42 1.17 2.09
CA PRO A 28 -12.66 -0.24 2.40
C PRO A 28 -13.71 -0.45 3.50
N ALA A 29 -14.58 -1.45 3.35
CA ALA A 29 -15.68 -1.73 4.29
C ALA A 29 -16.03 -3.21 4.39
N ILE A 30 -16.71 -3.55 5.50
CA ILE A 30 -17.46 -4.79 5.61
C ILE A 30 -18.73 -4.65 4.76
N LEU A 31 -19.06 -5.69 4.01
CA LEU A 31 -20.33 -5.84 3.32
C LEU A 31 -21.15 -6.87 4.08
N ASP A 32 -22.02 -6.38 4.95
CA ASP A 32 -22.87 -7.19 5.83
C ASP A 32 -24.04 -7.81 5.06
N GLU A 33 -24.70 -8.81 5.67
CA GLU A 33 -25.78 -9.60 5.07
C GLU A 33 -26.98 -8.75 4.58
N ASP A 34 -27.19 -7.55 5.12
CA ASP A 34 -28.26 -6.63 4.69
C ASP A 34 -27.91 -5.83 3.42
N ARG A 35 -26.67 -5.92 2.93
CA ARG A 35 -26.15 -5.12 1.80
C ARG A 35 -25.61 -5.96 0.65
N ILE A 36 -25.67 -7.28 0.76
CA ILE A 36 -25.29 -8.22 -0.28
C ILE A 36 -26.36 -9.29 -0.46
N GLU A 37 -26.71 -9.57 -1.71
CA GLU A 37 -27.60 -10.67 -2.04
C GLU A 37 -26.88 -11.62 -3.01
N ASP A 38 -26.76 -12.89 -2.65
CA ASP A 38 -26.17 -13.91 -3.52
C ASP A 38 -27.26 -14.71 -4.24
N ALA A 39 -27.37 -14.53 -5.56
CA ALA A 39 -28.28 -15.30 -6.42
C ALA A 39 -27.97 -16.81 -6.43
N GLY A 40 -26.74 -17.15 -6.01
CA GLY A 40 -26.33 -18.49 -5.65
C GLY A 40 -25.59 -19.24 -6.75
N SER A 41 -25.04 -20.38 -6.32
CA SER A 41 -24.22 -21.25 -7.16
C SER A 41 -25.03 -21.99 -8.23
N LEU A 42 -24.47 -21.98 -9.45
CA LEU A 42 -24.87 -22.74 -10.64
C LEU A 42 -24.24 -24.15 -10.70
N TRP A 43 -23.45 -24.55 -9.69
CA TRP A 43 -22.92 -25.93 -9.62
C TRP A 43 -23.98 -26.96 -9.28
N VAL A 44 -24.95 -26.59 -8.45
CA VAL A 44 -25.95 -27.51 -7.89
C VAL A 44 -27.23 -27.53 -8.72
N ARG A 45 -27.67 -26.36 -9.19
CA ARG A 45 -28.90 -26.17 -9.95
C ARG A 45 -28.86 -24.86 -10.72
N ASP A 46 -29.68 -24.77 -11.76
CA ASP A 46 -29.93 -23.51 -12.44
C ASP A 46 -30.55 -22.48 -11.49
N ARG A 47 -30.23 -21.21 -11.73
CA ARG A 47 -30.70 -20.07 -10.96
C ARG A 47 -31.41 -19.09 -11.88
N GLU A 48 -32.55 -18.58 -11.44
CA GLU A 48 -33.19 -17.45 -12.08
C GLU A 48 -32.41 -16.18 -11.77
N LEU A 49 -32.47 -15.22 -12.69
CA LEU A 49 -31.91 -13.90 -12.44
C LEU A 49 -32.79 -13.19 -11.41
N PRO A 50 -32.23 -12.65 -10.31
CA PRO A 50 -33.01 -11.90 -9.33
C PRO A 50 -33.57 -10.61 -9.96
N GLU A 51 -34.69 -10.10 -9.43
CA GLU A 51 -35.23 -8.80 -9.86
C GLU A 51 -34.27 -7.65 -9.53
N GLY A 52 -33.43 -7.84 -8.50
CA GLY A 52 -32.42 -6.89 -8.04
C GLY A 52 -33.00 -5.71 -7.27
N GLY A 53 -32.12 -4.93 -6.63
CA GLY A 53 -32.48 -3.75 -5.86
C GLY A 53 -31.33 -2.75 -5.81
N GLU A 54 -31.62 -1.46 -5.64
CA GLU A 54 -30.59 -0.42 -5.51
C GLU A 54 -29.96 -0.38 -4.11
N ASP A 55 -30.55 -1.07 -3.14
CA ASP A 55 -30.16 -1.12 -1.73
C ASP A 55 -29.09 -2.17 -1.42
N VAL A 56 -28.91 -3.16 -2.31
CA VAL A 56 -27.98 -4.27 -2.12
C VAL A 56 -27.04 -4.44 -3.32
N LEU A 57 -25.85 -4.98 -3.09
CA LEU A 57 -24.99 -5.49 -4.14
C LEU A 57 -25.38 -6.93 -4.47
N THR A 58 -25.89 -7.17 -5.67
CA THR A 58 -26.31 -8.52 -6.09
C THR A 58 -25.15 -9.28 -6.71
N VAL A 59 -24.70 -10.37 -6.05
CA VAL A 59 -23.80 -11.35 -6.66
C VAL A 59 -24.61 -12.18 -7.66
N LEU A 60 -24.21 -12.10 -8.93
CA LEU A 60 -24.90 -12.79 -10.01
C LEU A 60 -24.73 -14.31 -9.91
N PRO A 61 -25.64 -15.11 -10.51
CA PRO A 61 -25.49 -16.56 -10.55
C PRO A 61 -24.12 -16.97 -11.06
N HIS A 62 -23.45 -17.87 -10.34
CA HIS A 62 -22.02 -18.06 -10.56
C HIS A 62 -21.55 -19.51 -10.39
N ARG A 63 -20.36 -19.81 -10.93
CA ARG A 63 -19.60 -21.03 -10.66
C ARG A 63 -18.25 -20.65 -10.05
N GLY A 64 -18.25 -20.41 -8.74
CA GLY A 64 -17.02 -20.14 -8.00
C GLY A 64 -16.15 -21.39 -7.94
N VAL A 65 -14.84 -21.23 -8.05
CA VAL A 65 -13.88 -22.33 -8.02
C VAL A 65 -12.94 -22.18 -6.81
N PRO A 66 -12.52 -23.28 -6.18
CA PRO A 66 -11.49 -23.22 -5.15
C PRO A 66 -10.12 -22.92 -5.79
N GLY A 67 -9.21 -22.33 -5.01
CA GLY A 67 -7.86 -22.10 -5.47
C GLY A 67 -7.13 -23.40 -5.82
N GLY A 68 -6.28 -23.33 -6.85
CA GLY A 68 -5.58 -24.50 -7.41
C GLY A 68 -6.38 -25.28 -8.46
N THR A 69 -7.61 -24.86 -8.78
CA THR A 69 -8.35 -25.41 -9.92
C THR A 69 -7.60 -25.11 -11.23
N PRO A 70 -7.32 -26.10 -12.10
CA PRO A 70 -6.62 -25.87 -13.36
C PRO A 70 -7.36 -24.87 -14.26
N THR A 71 -6.62 -23.99 -14.94
CA THR A 71 -7.19 -22.92 -15.76
C THR A 71 -8.14 -23.46 -16.83
N GLU A 72 -7.82 -24.59 -17.46
CA GLU A 72 -8.67 -25.20 -18.49
C GLU A 72 -10.05 -25.62 -17.93
N VAL A 73 -10.10 -25.99 -16.64
CA VAL A 73 -11.36 -26.32 -15.96
C VAL A 73 -12.12 -25.04 -15.65
N GLN A 74 -11.44 -24.00 -15.16
CA GLN A 74 -12.09 -22.72 -14.88
C GLN A 74 -12.74 -22.12 -16.14
N GLU A 75 -12.01 -22.12 -17.25
CA GLU A 75 -12.49 -21.64 -18.56
C GLU A 75 -13.65 -22.48 -19.10
N ALA A 76 -13.58 -23.81 -18.97
CA ALA A 76 -14.65 -24.71 -19.44
C ALA A 76 -15.99 -24.50 -18.71
N PHE A 77 -15.95 -23.98 -17.49
CA PHE A 77 -17.14 -23.72 -16.67
C PHE A 77 -17.44 -22.23 -16.46
N ALA A 78 -16.76 -21.35 -17.19
CA ALA A 78 -16.98 -19.91 -17.14
C ALA A 78 -18.46 -19.56 -17.37
N VAL A 79 -18.94 -18.58 -16.61
CA VAL A 79 -20.34 -18.14 -16.65
C VAL A 79 -20.41 -16.81 -17.36
N GLU A 80 -21.21 -16.75 -18.43
CA GLU A 80 -21.49 -15.48 -19.10
C GLU A 80 -22.35 -14.61 -18.19
N GLN A 81 -21.86 -13.41 -17.90
CA GLN A 81 -22.49 -12.53 -16.93
C GLN A 81 -23.64 -11.75 -17.59
N PRO A 82 -24.88 -11.85 -17.06
CA PRO A 82 -26.01 -11.11 -17.59
C PRO A 82 -25.84 -9.61 -17.36
N LYS A 83 -26.32 -8.79 -18.30
CA LYS A 83 -26.38 -7.34 -18.13
C LYS A 83 -27.62 -6.95 -17.35
N VAL A 84 -27.41 -6.26 -16.23
CA VAL A 84 -28.44 -5.84 -15.30
C VAL A 84 -28.36 -4.33 -15.07
N SER A 85 -29.46 -3.73 -14.62
CA SER A 85 -29.56 -2.28 -14.37
C SER A 85 -29.47 -1.91 -12.89
N TYR A 86 -29.06 -2.86 -12.04
CA TYR A 86 -28.93 -2.70 -10.59
C TYR A 86 -27.48 -3.04 -10.18
N PRO A 87 -27.03 -2.61 -8.99
CA PRO A 87 -25.67 -2.88 -8.50
C PRO A 87 -25.35 -4.37 -8.55
N SER A 88 -24.31 -4.75 -9.29
CA SER A 88 -24.01 -6.16 -9.54
C SER A 88 -22.56 -6.55 -9.31
N ALA A 89 -22.34 -7.81 -8.95
CA ALA A 89 -21.03 -8.39 -8.77
C ALA A 89 -20.88 -9.70 -9.56
N ALA A 90 -19.79 -9.85 -10.29
CA ALA A 90 -19.40 -11.11 -10.92
C ALA A 90 -18.44 -11.88 -10.02
N VAL A 91 -18.60 -13.19 -9.93
CA VAL A 91 -17.62 -14.05 -9.24
C VAL A 91 -16.54 -14.47 -10.23
N ILE A 92 -15.28 -14.27 -9.85
CA ILE A 92 -14.10 -14.55 -10.67
C ILE A 92 -13.09 -15.40 -9.88
N GLY A 93 -12.27 -16.17 -10.60
CA GLY A 93 -11.04 -16.75 -10.08
C GLY A 93 -9.84 -15.86 -10.44
N ALA A 94 -8.74 -15.96 -9.69
CA ALA A 94 -7.56 -15.14 -9.94
C ALA A 94 -6.98 -15.36 -11.35
N GLU A 95 -6.92 -16.62 -11.80
CA GLU A 95 -6.31 -17.02 -13.08
C GLU A 95 -7.17 -16.64 -14.30
N THR A 96 -8.49 -16.50 -14.12
CA THR A 96 -9.48 -16.26 -15.18
C THR A 96 -10.14 -14.88 -15.07
N ALA A 97 -9.57 -13.99 -14.26
CA ALA A 97 -10.09 -12.65 -14.06
C ALA A 97 -10.16 -11.90 -15.40
N GLU A 98 -11.35 -11.41 -15.75
CA GLU A 98 -11.59 -10.60 -16.94
C GLU A 98 -12.71 -9.59 -16.69
N ARG A 99 -12.96 -8.72 -17.67
CA ARG A 99 -13.99 -7.69 -17.59
C ARG A 99 -15.36 -8.27 -17.91
N HIS A 100 -16.28 -8.18 -16.94
CA HIS A 100 -17.67 -8.65 -17.09
C HIS A 100 -18.71 -7.53 -17.16
N GLY A 101 -18.32 -6.27 -16.96
CA GLY A 101 -19.25 -5.13 -17.01
C GLY A 101 -20.17 -5.00 -15.80
N THR A 102 -19.79 -5.60 -14.68
CA THR A 102 -20.42 -5.45 -13.35
C THR A 102 -19.78 -4.31 -12.56
N ASP A 103 -20.39 -3.92 -11.44
CA ASP A 103 -19.89 -2.84 -10.57
C ASP A 103 -18.86 -3.33 -9.54
N ALA A 104 -18.90 -4.63 -9.24
CA ALA A 104 -17.96 -5.30 -8.36
C ALA A 104 -17.54 -6.67 -8.90
N TYR A 105 -16.46 -7.20 -8.32
CA TYR A 105 -15.94 -8.54 -8.57
C TYR A 105 -15.70 -9.25 -7.24
N VAL A 106 -16.13 -10.50 -7.13
CA VAL A 106 -15.92 -11.36 -5.95
C VAL A 106 -14.86 -12.39 -6.28
N LEU A 107 -13.77 -12.42 -5.51
CA LEU A 107 -12.68 -13.35 -5.73
C LEU A 107 -12.95 -14.68 -5.02
N SER A 108 -13.35 -15.72 -5.76
CA SER A 108 -13.79 -16.99 -5.15
C SER A 108 -12.68 -17.81 -4.50
N ASP A 109 -11.45 -17.65 -4.99
CA ASP A 109 -10.26 -18.38 -4.54
C ASP A 109 -9.39 -17.58 -3.55
N ALA A 110 -9.89 -16.44 -3.06
CA ALA A 110 -9.19 -15.56 -2.11
C ALA A 110 -8.64 -16.31 -0.88
N ARG A 111 -9.43 -17.24 -0.33
CA ARG A 111 -9.06 -18.03 0.86
C ARG A 111 -7.84 -18.93 0.64
N SER A 112 -7.56 -19.32 -0.59
CA SER A 112 -6.39 -20.14 -0.94
C SER A 112 -5.11 -19.30 -1.07
N ALA A 113 -5.24 -18.00 -1.36
CA ALA A 113 -4.12 -17.10 -1.54
C ALA A 113 -3.72 -16.36 -0.24
N VAL A 114 -4.70 -15.93 0.56
CA VAL A 114 -4.44 -15.19 1.80
C VAL A 114 -3.66 -16.05 2.81
N GLY A 115 -2.55 -15.51 3.34
CA GLY A 115 -1.60 -16.26 4.17
C GLY A 115 -0.39 -16.81 3.40
N HIS A 116 -0.42 -16.80 2.06
CA HIS A 116 0.71 -17.14 1.18
C HIS A 116 1.13 -15.93 0.36
N ALA A 117 2.23 -15.28 0.74
CA ALA A 117 2.64 -13.99 0.17
C ALA A 117 2.77 -13.99 -1.36
N GLU A 118 3.39 -15.02 -1.95
CA GLU A 118 3.53 -15.17 -3.40
C GLU A 118 2.17 -15.23 -4.11
N ALA A 119 1.39 -16.26 -3.76
CA ALA A 119 0.08 -16.48 -4.36
C ALA A 119 -0.86 -15.28 -4.17
N PHE A 120 -0.81 -14.63 -3.00
CA PHE A 120 -1.60 -13.44 -2.71
C PHE A 120 -1.21 -12.26 -3.62
N VAL A 121 0.06 -11.90 -3.67
CA VAL A 121 0.51 -10.76 -4.48
C VAL A 121 0.25 -11.00 -5.96
N ASP A 122 0.58 -12.18 -6.47
CA ASP A 122 0.39 -12.52 -7.88
C ASP A 122 -1.08 -12.51 -8.27
N ALA A 123 -1.96 -13.09 -7.44
CA ALA A 123 -3.40 -13.09 -7.67
C ALA A 123 -3.97 -11.66 -7.67
N LEU A 124 -3.60 -10.84 -6.68
CA LEU A 124 -4.17 -9.49 -6.54
C LEU A 124 -3.69 -8.56 -7.65
N CYS A 125 -2.40 -8.59 -8.02
CA CYS A 125 -1.89 -7.83 -9.16
C CYS A 125 -2.61 -8.22 -10.45
N ARG A 126 -2.70 -9.52 -10.75
CA ARG A 126 -3.36 -10.03 -11.95
C ARG A 126 -4.83 -9.61 -12.01
N VAL A 127 -5.59 -9.82 -10.93
CA VAL A 127 -7.00 -9.44 -10.86
C VAL A 127 -7.15 -7.93 -11.07
N ARG A 128 -6.33 -7.11 -10.41
CA ARG A 128 -6.42 -5.64 -10.48
C ARG A 128 -5.91 -5.03 -11.78
N GLU A 129 -5.16 -5.78 -12.57
CA GLU A 129 -4.79 -5.42 -13.94
C GLU A 129 -5.85 -5.85 -14.96
N ALA A 130 -6.58 -6.93 -14.68
CA ALA A 130 -7.62 -7.44 -15.57
C ALA A 130 -8.97 -6.72 -15.43
N ILE A 131 -9.39 -6.38 -14.20
CA ILE A 131 -10.69 -5.75 -13.95
C ILE A 131 -10.63 -4.22 -14.08
N PRO A 132 -11.74 -3.55 -14.45
CA PRO A 132 -11.76 -2.10 -14.58
C PRO A 132 -11.44 -1.37 -13.26
N ALA A 133 -10.67 -0.27 -13.36
CA ALA A 133 -10.25 0.52 -12.20
C ALA A 133 -11.41 1.18 -11.42
N ASP A 134 -12.58 1.31 -12.04
CA ASP A 134 -13.83 1.87 -11.50
C ASP A 134 -14.79 0.79 -10.96
N THR A 135 -14.30 -0.42 -10.64
CA THR A 135 -15.13 -1.52 -10.10
C THR A 135 -14.61 -2.01 -8.75
N ALA A 136 -15.49 -2.32 -7.80
CA ALA A 136 -15.08 -2.81 -6.48
C ALA A 136 -14.49 -4.24 -6.55
N LEU A 137 -13.58 -4.57 -5.64
CA LEU A 137 -13.11 -5.95 -5.42
C LEU A 137 -13.46 -6.40 -4.01
N TYR A 138 -14.19 -7.52 -3.93
CA TYR A 138 -14.63 -8.18 -2.71
C TYR A 138 -13.85 -9.47 -2.49
N LEU A 139 -13.21 -9.59 -1.31
CA LEU A 139 -12.55 -10.82 -0.86
C LEU A 139 -13.33 -11.41 0.34
N PRO A 140 -14.17 -12.44 0.11
CA PRO A 140 -14.97 -13.03 1.17
C PRO A 140 -14.16 -13.92 2.12
N GLY A 141 -14.50 -13.91 3.41
CA GLY A 141 -14.07 -14.90 4.41
C GLY A 141 -12.58 -14.91 4.75
N VAL A 142 -11.87 -13.79 4.55
CA VAL A 142 -10.41 -13.70 4.80
C VAL A 142 -9.99 -12.60 5.76
N ALA A 143 -10.85 -11.61 6.04
CA ALA A 143 -10.45 -10.41 6.76
C ALA A 143 -10.32 -10.65 8.27
N THR A 144 -9.25 -10.09 8.83
CA THR A 144 -9.01 -9.97 10.26
C THR A 144 -8.54 -8.54 10.57
N PRO A 145 -8.66 -8.07 11.82
CA PRO A 145 -8.14 -6.75 12.19
C PRO A 145 -6.66 -6.58 11.82
N GLY A 146 -5.85 -7.64 11.97
CA GLY A 146 -4.42 -7.60 11.67
C GLY A 146 -4.04 -7.60 10.19
N ASN A 147 -4.89 -8.12 9.29
CA ASN A 147 -4.57 -8.20 7.86
C ASN A 147 -5.26 -7.16 6.98
N VAL A 148 -6.35 -6.54 7.46
CA VAL A 148 -7.23 -5.74 6.60
C VAL A 148 -6.53 -4.51 6.01
N GLY A 149 -5.53 -3.96 6.70
CA GLY A 149 -4.68 -2.92 6.15
C GLY A 149 -3.90 -3.37 4.91
N LEU A 150 -3.35 -4.59 4.93
CA LEU A 150 -2.66 -5.16 3.77
C LEU A 150 -3.65 -5.48 2.65
N LEU A 151 -4.84 -5.99 2.97
CA LEU A 151 -5.89 -6.23 1.97
C LEU A 151 -6.22 -4.91 1.24
N ALA A 152 -6.46 -3.83 1.98
CA ALA A 152 -6.69 -2.52 1.39
C ALA A 152 -5.50 -2.04 0.55
N TYR A 153 -4.26 -2.23 1.03
CA TYR A 153 -3.03 -1.87 0.29
C TYR A 153 -2.82 -2.66 -0.99
N ALA A 154 -3.25 -3.92 -1.02
CA ALA A 154 -3.31 -4.73 -2.24
C ALA A 154 -4.38 -4.22 -3.22
N GLY A 155 -5.23 -3.30 -2.79
CA GLY A 155 -6.32 -2.73 -3.54
C GLY A 155 -7.64 -3.45 -3.31
N VAL A 156 -7.92 -4.09 -2.18
CA VAL A 156 -9.24 -4.66 -1.87
C VAL A 156 -10.20 -3.58 -1.35
N ASP A 157 -11.47 -3.61 -1.75
CA ASP A 157 -12.48 -2.62 -1.31
C ASP A 157 -13.48 -3.18 -0.31
N LEU A 158 -13.86 -4.43 -0.47
CA LEU A 158 -14.95 -5.04 0.30
C LEU A 158 -14.42 -6.32 0.94
N VAL A 159 -14.88 -6.56 2.17
CA VAL A 159 -14.61 -7.77 2.96
C VAL A 159 -15.89 -8.15 3.73
N ASP A 160 -15.90 -9.30 4.40
CA ASP A 160 -16.94 -9.67 5.36
C ASP A 160 -16.35 -9.96 6.74
N SER A 161 -17.21 -10.09 7.74
CA SER A 161 -16.82 -10.42 9.12
C SER A 161 -16.70 -11.92 9.38
N HIS A 162 -17.02 -12.81 8.42
CA HIS A 162 -17.13 -14.25 8.65
C HIS A 162 -15.87 -14.85 9.28
N ARG A 163 -14.69 -14.44 8.83
CA ARG A 163 -13.43 -14.94 9.40
C ARG A 163 -13.21 -14.48 10.83
N ALA A 164 -13.58 -13.24 11.15
CA ALA A 164 -13.49 -12.68 12.50
C ALA A 164 -14.46 -13.38 13.47
N VAL A 165 -15.69 -13.61 13.03
CA VAL A 165 -16.73 -14.35 13.78
C VAL A 165 -16.30 -15.78 14.06
N LEU A 166 -15.93 -16.54 13.01
CA LEU A 166 -15.50 -17.93 13.16
C LEU A 166 -14.32 -18.06 14.12
N LYS A 167 -13.38 -17.11 14.08
CA LYS A 167 -12.25 -17.07 15.02
C LYS A 167 -12.70 -16.89 16.46
N GLY A 168 -13.68 -16.03 16.72
CA GLY A 168 -14.21 -15.84 18.07
C GLY A 168 -14.85 -17.10 18.62
N LEU A 169 -15.67 -17.76 17.79
CA LEU A 169 -16.31 -19.04 18.12
C LEU A 169 -15.30 -20.20 18.29
N GLU A 170 -14.11 -20.10 17.68
CA GLU A 170 -12.97 -21.00 17.89
C GLU A 170 -12.13 -20.65 19.14
N GLY A 171 -12.53 -19.68 19.94
CA GLY A 171 -11.78 -19.22 21.12
C GLY A 171 -10.53 -18.41 20.76
N LYS A 172 -10.56 -17.68 19.64
CA LYS A 172 -9.47 -16.81 19.18
C LYS A 172 -9.85 -15.34 19.28
N TYR A 173 -9.15 -14.61 20.14
CA TYR A 173 -9.29 -13.17 20.33
C TYR A 173 -8.39 -12.43 19.34
N LEU A 174 -8.98 -11.61 18.47
CA LEU A 174 -8.27 -10.88 17.42
C LEU A 174 -7.97 -9.44 17.85
N THR A 175 -6.78 -8.98 17.49
CA THR A 175 -6.31 -7.61 17.65
C THR A 175 -5.64 -7.14 16.36
N ALA A 176 -5.33 -5.84 16.26
CA ALA A 176 -4.61 -5.30 15.10
C ALA A 176 -3.18 -5.87 14.96
N ASP A 177 -2.60 -6.35 16.06
CA ASP A 177 -1.28 -7.01 16.12
C ASP A 177 -1.36 -8.55 16.09
N GLY A 178 -2.54 -9.14 15.82
CA GLY A 178 -2.66 -10.56 15.51
C GLY A 178 -3.71 -11.32 16.32
N GLU A 179 -3.46 -12.62 16.52
CA GLU A 179 -4.40 -13.57 17.11
C GLU A 179 -3.88 -14.08 18.47
N ARG A 180 -4.77 -14.18 19.45
CA ARG A 180 -4.49 -14.70 20.80
C ARG A 180 -5.48 -15.80 21.16
N VAL A 181 -5.05 -16.79 21.92
CA VAL A 181 -5.95 -17.81 22.47
C VAL A 181 -6.72 -17.19 23.63
N LEU A 182 -8.05 -17.29 23.61
CA LEU A 182 -8.90 -16.64 24.61
C LEU A 182 -8.61 -17.15 26.03
N GLU A 183 -8.45 -18.46 26.19
CA GLU A 183 -8.16 -19.10 27.48
C GLU A 183 -6.82 -18.66 28.11
N ASP A 184 -5.90 -18.13 27.30
CA ASP A 184 -4.58 -17.66 27.75
C ASP A 184 -4.58 -16.17 28.17
N LEU A 185 -5.71 -15.46 28.03
CA LEU A 185 -5.81 -14.04 28.36
C LEU A 185 -6.23 -13.83 29.82
N GLU A 186 -5.38 -13.12 30.58
CA GLU A 186 -5.73 -12.60 31.90
C GLU A 186 -6.56 -11.32 31.83
N GLU A 187 -6.40 -10.55 30.76
CA GLU A 187 -7.10 -9.29 30.50
C GLU A 187 -7.56 -9.20 29.04
N GLN A 188 -8.71 -8.57 28.78
CA GLN A 188 -9.16 -8.21 27.43
C GLN A 188 -8.70 -6.77 27.12
N PRO A 189 -7.65 -6.55 26.31
CA PRO A 189 -7.08 -5.22 26.06
C PRO A 189 -7.90 -4.40 25.07
N CYS A 190 -9.21 -4.31 25.26
CA CYS A 190 -10.12 -3.59 24.39
C CYS A 190 -11.23 -2.89 25.19
N ALA A 191 -11.77 -1.83 24.60
CA ALA A 191 -12.80 -0.99 25.18
C ALA A 191 -14.16 -1.12 24.47
N CYS A 192 -14.34 -2.13 23.61
CA CYS A 192 -15.60 -2.37 22.88
C CYS A 192 -16.73 -2.83 23.82
N PRO A 193 -18.00 -2.77 23.39
CA PRO A 193 -19.13 -3.22 24.20
C PRO A 193 -18.98 -4.66 24.70
N ALA A 194 -18.53 -5.59 23.84
CA ALA A 194 -18.35 -7.00 24.20
C ALA A 194 -17.30 -7.19 25.32
N CYS A 195 -16.15 -6.50 25.25
CA CYS A 195 -15.11 -6.59 26.29
C CYS A 195 -15.46 -5.87 27.59
N ARG A 196 -16.46 -4.99 27.60
CA ARG A 196 -16.94 -4.31 28.82
C ARG A 196 -18.08 -5.04 29.52
N GLY A 197 -18.59 -6.12 28.93
CA GLY A 197 -19.63 -6.95 29.53
C GLY A 197 -19.16 -7.68 30.79
N ASP A 198 -20.12 -8.16 31.59
CA ASP A 198 -19.83 -8.86 32.85
C ASP A 198 -19.28 -10.29 32.63
N ALA A 199 -19.51 -10.88 31.46
CA ALA A 199 -19.04 -12.21 31.07
C ALA A 199 -18.43 -12.14 29.66
N PHE A 200 -17.35 -12.91 29.45
CA PHE A 200 -16.65 -12.96 28.18
C PHE A 200 -16.52 -14.42 27.71
N ASP A 201 -17.53 -14.88 26.97
CA ASP A 201 -17.61 -16.20 26.36
C ASP A 201 -17.19 -16.18 24.88
N LEU A 202 -17.46 -17.26 24.15
CA LEU A 202 -17.09 -17.40 22.73
C LEU A 202 -17.90 -16.46 21.84
N GLU A 203 -19.16 -16.25 22.17
CA GLU A 203 -20.06 -15.31 21.51
C GLU A 203 -19.58 -13.86 21.70
N ALA A 204 -19.25 -13.45 22.93
CA ALA A 204 -18.65 -12.14 23.19
C ALA A 204 -17.29 -11.97 22.49
N CYS A 205 -16.51 -13.05 22.35
CA CYS A 205 -15.26 -13.04 21.59
C CYS A 205 -15.51 -12.82 20.09
N ALA A 206 -16.55 -13.44 19.52
CA ALA A 206 -16.96 -13.22 18.14
C ALA A 206 -17.40 -11.76 17.92
N GLU A 207 -18.26 -11.22 18.79
CA GLU A 207 -18.67 -9.81 18.74
C GLU A 207 -17.47 -8.86 18.86
N HIS A 208 -16.54 -9.12 19.78
CA HIS A 208 -15.31 -8.34 19.90
C HIS A 208 -14.50 -8.34 18.59
N ASN A 209 -14.36 -9.50 17.96
CA ASN A 209 -13.59 -9.64 16.72
C ASN A 209 -14.22 -8.83 15.57
N GLU A 210 -15.55 -8.76 15.51
CA GLU A 210 -16.27 -7.89 14.56
C GLU A 210 -15.98 -6.42 14.85
N TYR A 211 -16.15 -5.95 16.09
CA TYR A 211 -15.82 -4.58 16.49
C TYR A 211 -14.36 -4.21 16.20
N ALA A 212 -13.43 -5.14 16.42
CA ALA A 212 -12.01 -4.96 16.13
C ALA A 212 -11.76 -4.80 14.63
N LEU A 213 -12.46 -5.57 13.78
CA LEU A 213 -12.34 -5.48 12.33
C LEU A 213 -12.92 -4.15 11.81
N GLU A 214 -14.07 -3.73 12.30
CA GLU A 214 -14.66 -2.42 11.97
C GLU A 214 -13.73 -1.27 12.36
N THR A 215 -13.14 -1.34 13.55
CA THR A 215 -12.18 -0.35 14.05
C THR A 215 -10.92 -0.31 13.18
N ALA A 216 -10.41 -1.48 12.77
CA ALA A 216 -9.27 -1.55 11.86
C ALA A 216 -9.60 -0.95 10.49
N LEU A 217 -10.77 -1.23 9.92
CA LEU A 217 -11.23 -0.63 8.66
C LEU A 217 -11.41 0.89 8.76
N ALA A 218 -11.96 1.39 9.88
CA ALA A 218 -12.03 2.83 10.13
C ALA A 218 -10.64 3.46 10.18
N THR A 219 -9.70 2.81 10.86
CA THR A 219 -8.30 3.24 10.93
C THR A 219 -7.68 3.28 9.53
N VAL A 220 -7.85 2.23 8.72
CA VAL A 220 -7.35 2.16 7.35
C VAL A 220 -7.93 3.30 6.51
N ARG A 221 -9.23 3.59 6.60
CA ARG A 221 -9.84 4.73 5.87
C ARG A 221 -9.23 6.06 6.27
N GLU A 222 -9.01 6.31 7.57
CA GLU A 222 -8.32 7.54 8.02
C GLU A 222 -6.87 7.60 7.51
N ARG A 223 -6.15 6.48 7.50
CA ARG A 223 -4.79 6.42 6.95
C ARG A 223 -4.74 6.69 5.45
N ILE A 224 -5.72 6.21 4.67
CA ILE A 224 -5.82 6.54 3.25
C ILE A 224 -6.10 8.04 3.06
N ARG A 225 -7.06 8.63 3.81
CA ARG A 225 -7.34 10.09 3.76
C ARG A 225 -6.10 10.92 4.09
N ALA A 226 -5.31 10.45 5.05
CA ALA A 226 -4.09 11.12 5.46
C ALA A 226 -2.91 10.88 4.50
N GLY A 227 -3.01 9.96 3.53
CA GLY A 227 -1.90 9.55 2.68
C GLY A 227 -0.75 8.86 3.45
N GLN A 228 -1.11 8.12 4.50
CA GLN A 228 -0.19 7.48 5.46
C GLN A 228 -0.51 5.98 5.67
N LEU A 229 -1.17 5.33 4.70
CA LEU A 229 -1.47 3.90 4.81
C LEU A 229 -0.17 3.08 4.82
N ARG A 230 0.78 3.43 3.95
CA ARG A 230 2.06 2.73 3.90
C ARG A 230 2.84 2.87 5.23
N ASP A 231 2.82 4.04 5.85
CA ASP A 231 3.44 4.28 7.16
C ASP A 231 2.82 3.42 8.26
N TYR A 232 1.49 3.33 8.28
CA TYR A 232 0.78 2.44 9.19
C TYR A 232 1.19 0.97 8.98
N LEU A 233 1.25 0.51 7.73
CA LEU A 233 1.58 -0.87 7.40
C LEU A 233 3.00 -1.24 7.79
N GLU A 234 3.98 -0.39 7.55
CA GLU A 234 5.38 -0.66 7.93
C GLU A 234 5.54 -0.94 9.43
N GLY A 235 4.65 -0.41 10.28
CA GLY A 235 4.51 -0.81 11.67
C GLY A 235 3.74 -2.12 11.87
N GLN A 236 2.54 -2.24 11.29
CA GLN A 236 1.64 -3.37 11.54
C GLN A 236 2.17 -4.72 11.03
N ILE A 237 2.81 -4.75 9.86
CA ILE A 237 3.18 -6.02 9.21
C ILE A 237 4.22 -6.84 9.97
N ARG A 238 4.84 -6.25 11.01
CA ARG A 238 5.88 -6.89 11.83
C ARG A 238 5.35 -7.96 12.76
N HIS A 239 4.04 -8.00 12.97
CA HIS A 239 3.42 -8.94 13.89
C HIS A 239 3.15 -10.33 13.27
N GLU A 240 3.03 -10.41 11.94
CA GLU A 240 2.79 -11.67 11.25
C GLU A 240 3.74 -11.87 10.06
N ARG A 241 4.34 -13.06 9.96
CA ARG A 241 5.38 -13.37 8.97
C ARG A 241 4.90 -13.16 7.52
N TRP A 242 3.68 -13.60 7.21
CA TRP A 242 3.16 -13.54 5.85
C TRP A 242 2.82 -12.10 5.41
N LEU A 243 2.44 -11.22 6.34
CA LEU A 243 2.20 -9.80 6.08
C LEU A 243 3.51 -9.10 5.67
N THR A 244 4.58 -9.33 6.43
CA THR A 244 5.92 -8.83 6.06
C THR A 244 6.36 -9.37 4.70
N ALA A 245 6.17 -10.66 4.45
CA ALA A 245 6.52 -11.26 3.17
C ALA A 245 5.72 -10.67 2.00
N ALA A 246 4.42 -10.42 2.17
CA ALA A 246 3.55 -9.85 1.15
C ALA A 246 3.92 -8.39 0.82
N VAL A 247 4.22 -7.55 1.81
CA VAL A 247 4.67 -6.18 1.54
C VAL A 247 5.99 -6.16 0.76
N ARG A 248 6.95 -7.01 1.14
CA ARG A 248 8.22 -7.11 0.40
C ARG A 248 8.01 -7.57 -1.05
N ARG A 249 7.11 -8.52 -1.26
CA ARG A 249 6.70 -8.96 -2.61
C ARG A 249 6.03 -7.83 -3.39
N PHE A 250 5.15 -7.05 -2.77
CA PHE A 250 4.58 -5.86 -3.43
C PHE A 250 5.64 -4.83 -3.81
N ASP A 251 6.69 -4.64 -3.00
CA ASP A 251 7.80 -3.73 -3.31
C ASP A 251 8.61 -4.17 -4.54
N GLU A 252 8.58 -5.47 -4.88
CA GLU A 252 9.14 -6.04 -6.12
C GLU A 252 8.20 -5.76 -7.32
N GLN A 253 6.89 -5.63 -7.09
CA GLN A 253 5.87 -5.27 -8.10
C GLN A 253 5.80 -3.76 -8.34
N TYR A 254 6.93 -3.15 -8.68
CA TYR A 254 7.04 -1.69 -8.82
C TYR A 254 6.04 -1.10 -9.82
N GLY A 255 5.81 -1.74 -10.98
CA GLY A 255 4.88 -1.25 -11.99
C GLY A 255 3.45 -1.13 -11.47
N TYR A 256 2.98 -2.16 -10.76
CA TYR A 256 1.65 -2.20 -10.15
C TYR A 256 1.45 -1.05 -9.15
N LEU A 257 2.42 -0.85 -8.25
CA LEU A 257 2.37 0.20 -7.24
C LEU A 257 2.54 1.59 -7.86
N GLU A 258 3.50 1.78 -8.77
CA GLU A 258 3.85 3.09 -9.34
C GLU A 258 2.70 3.71 -10.12
N GLU A 259 2.00 2.91 -10.93
CA GLU A 259 0.84 3.37 -11.71
C GLU A 259 -0.29 3.89 -10.80
N ARG A 260 -0.39 3.37 -9.57
CA ARG A 260 -1.49 3.66 -8.64
C ARG A 260 -1.13 4.70 -7.58
N THR A 261 0.15 4.91 -7.30
CA THR A 261 0.62 5.90 -6.32
C THR A 261 0.57 7.33 -6.84
N PRO A 262 -0.11 8.27 -6.14
CA PRO A 262 -0.14 9.69 -6.50
C PRO A 262 1.25 10.30 -6.75
N VAL A 263 1.35 11.25 -7.68
CA VAL A 263 2.63 11.90 -8.02
C VAL A 263 3.13 12.80 -6.89
N CYS A 264 2.21 13.48 -6.20
CA CYS A 264 2.49 14.31 -5.04
C CYS A 264 1.35 14.20 -4.03
N ARG A 265 1.68 14.44 -2.75
CA ARG A 265 0.72 14.55 -1.65
C ARG A 265 1.25 15.52 -0.60
N GLN A 266 0.37 15.93 0.30
CA GLN A 266 0.73 16.77 1.44
C GLN A 266 1.28 15.94 2.62
N ALA A 267 0.99 14.65 2.64
CA ALA A 267 1.43 13.74 3.69
C ALA A 267 2.96 13.61 3.71
N GLU A 268 3.52 13.73 4.91
CA GLU A 268 4.93 13.43 5.18
C GLU A 268 5.16 11.92 5.23
N ILE A 269 6.27 11.48 4.64
CA ILE A 269 6.76 10.10 4.72
C ILE A 269 7.49 9.91 6.05
N THR A 270 7.02 8.98 6.88
CA THR A 270 7.69 8.58 8.12
C THR A 270 8.73 7.52 7.81
N ALA A 271 9.98 7.95 7.55
CA ALA A 271 11.10 7.07 7.21
C ALA A 271 11.82 6.55 8.46
N THR A 272 11.20 5.57 9.12
CA THR A 272 11.70 4.98 10.38
C THR A 272 12.44 3.65 10.20
N ASN A 273 12.39 3.06 9.00
CA ASN A 273 12.95 1.75 8.69
C ASN A 273 13.33 1.64 7.20
N GLU A 274 14.07 0.59 6.85
CA GLU A 274 14.59 0.39 5.49
C GLU A 274 13.52 0.17 4.42
N ASP A 275 12.30 -0.25 4.77
CA ASP A 275 11.23 -0.43 3.78
C ASP A 275 10.85 0.92 3.13
N ALA A 276 11.13 2.05 3.80
CA ALA A 276 10.98 3.38 3.23
C ALA A 276 11.80 3.59 1.94
N LEU A 277 12.99 2.97 1.83
CA LEU A 277 13.83 3.04 0.62
C LEU A 277 13.18 2.37 -0.59
N ARG A 278 12.25 1.43 -0.36
CA ARG A 278 11.55 0.69 -1.41
C ARG A 278 10.27 1.37 -1.87
N ARG A 279 9.80 2.39 -1.14
CA ARG A 279 8.60 3.15 -1.48
C ARG A 279 8.68 3.75 -2.88
N VAL A 280 7.54 3.76 -3.56
CA VAL A 280 7.43 4.26 -4.94
C VAL A 280 7.92 5.69 -5.06
N GLU A 281 7.55 6.54 -4.11
CA GLU A 281 7.81 7.98 -4.09
C GLU A 281 9.31 8.25 -4.03
N ILE A 282 10.02 7.47 -3.22
CA ILE A 282 11.48 7.53 -3.06
C ILE A 282 12.17 7.08 -4.35
N ARG A 283 11.84 5.88 -4.85
CA ARG A 283 12.42 5.34 -6.09
C ARG A 283 12.12 6.22 -7.30
N ARG A 284 10.88 6.68 -7.43
CA ARG A 284 10.43 7.57 -8.50
C ARG A 284 11.18 8.90 -8.47
N TYR A 285 11.39 9.48 -7.29
CA TYR A 285 12.17 10.70 -7.14
C TYR A 285 13.63 10.46 -7.56
N ALA A 286 14.28 9.43 -7.01
CA ALA A 286 15.65 9.04 -7.34
C ALA A 286 15.84 8.79 -8.84
N ASP A 287 14.88 8.12 -9.49
CA ASP A 287 14.92 7.91 -10.93
C ASP A 287 14.74 9.21 -11.71
N ARG A 288 13.80 10.07 -11.32
CA ARG A 288 13.55 11.35 -12.03
C ARG A 288 14.71 12.33 -11.88
N VAL A 289 15.32 12.42 -10.69
CA VAL A 289 16.46 13.33 -10.44
C VAL A 289 17.73 12.86 -11.16
N THR A 290 17.88 11.56 -11.42
CA THR A 290 19.06 11.03 -12.13
C THR A 290 18.88 10.94 -13.65
N THR A 291 17.64 10.84 -14.15
CA THR A 291 17.38 10.62 -15.58
C THR A 291 16.77 11.82 -16.32
N ARG A 292 16.11 12.74 -15.61
CA ARG A 292 15.37 13.85 -16.23
C ARG A 292 15.91 15.22 -15.86
N TYR A 293 16.41 15.36 -14.64
CA TYR A 293 16.96 16.62 -14.18
C TYR A 293 18.27 16.95 -14.91
N ARG A 294 18.45 18.22 -15.27
CA ARG A 294 19.70 18.73 -15.83
C ARG A 294 20.16 19.91 -14.97
N PRO A 295 21.39 19.86 -14.42
CA PRO A 295 21.96 20.98 -13.66
C PRO A 295 21.90 22.28 -14.45
N ARG A 296 21.58 23.39 -13.77
CA ARG A 296 21.64 24.75 -14.35
C ARG A 296 22.90 25.51 -13.98
N PHE A 297 23.71 24.93 -13.10
CA PHE A 297 24.96 25.50 -12.62
C PHE A 297 26.15 24.99 -13.42
N GLU A 298 27.04 25.90 -13.83
CA GLU A 298 28.31 25.57 -14.49
C GLU A 298 29.43 25.23 -13.49
N GLY A 299 29.25 25.61 -12.22
CA GLY A 299 30.21 25.35 -11.16
C GLY A 299 30.23 23.90 -10.67
N PRO A 300 31.22 23.53 -9.85
CA PRO A 300 31.32 22.18 -9.30
C PRO A 300 30.12 21.85 -8.40
N PRO A 301 29.79 20.56 -8.19
CA PRO A 301 28.82 20.17 -7.19
C PRO A 301 29.46 20.29 -5.80
N VAL A 302 28.68 20.83 -4.86
CA VAL A 302 29.01 20.90 -3.45
C VAL A 302 28.06 19.97 -2.70
N LEU A 303 28.57 18.84 -2.25
CA LEU A 303 27.82 17.82 -1.51
C LEU A 303 27.77 18.21 -0.03
N VAL A 304 26.57 18.28 0.52
CA VAL A 304 26.30 18.61 1.94
C VAL A 304 25.33 17.60 2.56
N PRO A 305 25.38 17.39 3.89
CA PRO A 305 24.36 16.62 4.57
C PRO A 305 23.03 17.39 4.58
N CYS A 306 21.93 16.67 4.71
CA CYS A 306 20.61 17.26 4.84
C CYS A 306 20.40 17.99 6.18
N SER A 307 19.48 18.93 6.24
CA SER A 307 19.03 19.57 7.49
C SER A 307 17.87 18.80 8.14
N ALA A 308 17.64 19.07 9.43
CA ALA A 308 16.43 18.63 10.13
C ALA A 308 15.18 19.42 9.68
N THR A 309 15.33 20.73 9.47
CA THR A 309 14.25 21.58 8.94
C THR A 309 14.19 21.45 7.43
N LYS A 310 13.01 21.12 6.89
CA LYS A 310 12.74 21.10 5.44
C LYS A 310 11.85 22.29 5.05
N PRO A 311 12.06 22.87 3.86
CA PRO A 311 13.17 22.59 2.93
C PRO A 311 14.52 23.09 3.45
N ASP A 312 15.60 22.56 2.88
CA ASP A 312 16.96 22.77 3.37
C ASP A 312 17.35 24.26 3.43
N SER A 313 16.90 25.09 2.49
CA SER A 313 17.12 26.54 2.49
C SER A 313 16.66 27.28 3.76
N GLU A 314 15.67 26.74 4.48
CA GLU A 314 15.16 27.34 5.71
C GLU A 314 16.04 27.02 6.94
N SER A 315 17.07 26.18 6.76
CA SER A 315 17.98 25.81 7.83
C SER A 315 19.14 26.81 7.99
N PRO A 316 19.47 27.24 9.23
CA PRO A 316 20.60 28.16 9.47
C PRO A 316 21.95 27.66 8.96
N SER A 317 22.20 26.34 8.97
CA SER A 317 23.45 25.77 8.45
C SER A 317 23.52 25.84 6.93
N HIS A 318 22.40 25.58 6.26
CA HIS A 318 22.31 25.66 4.79
C HIS A 318 22.34 27.09 4.27
N ALA A 319 21.85 28.07 5.05
CA ALA A 319 22.04 29.49 4.75
C ALA A 319 23.54 29.85 4.66
N GLN A 320 24.38 29.33 5.57
CA GLN A 320 25.83 29.57 5.54
C GLN A 320 26.48 28.94 4.29
N PHE A 321 26.06 27.73 3.90
CA PHE A 321 26.54 27.13 2.65
C PHE A 321 26.13 27.97 1.44
N HIS A 322 24.88 28.44 1.42
CA HIS A 322 24.38 29.29 0.35
C HIS A 322 25.18 30.58 0.22
N ASP A 323 25.40 31.29 1.33
CA ASP A 323 26.17 32.54 1.37
C ASP A 323 27.63 32.33 0.92
N ALA A 324 28.26 31.24 1.36
CA ALA A 324 29.62 30.91 0.97
C ALA A 324 29.73 30.55 -0.52
N ILE A 325 28.76 29.80 -1.05
CA ILE A 325 28.73 29.39 -2.46
C ILE A 325 28.41 30.58 -3.36
N GLY A 326 27.42 31.41 -3.00
CA GLY A 326 27.00 32.58 -3.78
C GLY A 326 26.63 32.24 -5.23
N TYR A 327 25.85 31.18 -5.44
CA TYR A 327 25.45 30.66 -6.77
C TYR A 327 26.60 30.24 -7.72
N ARG A 328 27.85 30.18 -7.24
CA ARG A 328 29.02 29.79 -8.05
C ARG A 328 29.23 28.27 -8.15
N ALA A 329 28.39 27.48 -7.49
CA ALA A 329 28.49 26.03 -7.42
C ALA A 329 27.09 25.42 -7.28
N HIS A 330 26.97 24.14 -7.63
CA HIS A 330 25.72 23.39 -7.57
C HIS A 330 25.57 22.72 -6.21
N LYS A 331 24.74 23.27 -5.31
CA LYS A 331 24.53 22.67 -3.99
C LYS A 331 23.64 21.42 -4.12
N LEU A 332 24.14 20.29 -3.62
CA LEU A 332 23.45 19.01 -3.57
C LEU A 332 23.39 18.52 -2.11
N SER A 333 22.18 18.35 -1.60
CA SER A 333 21.95 17.74 -0.30
C SER A 333 21.86 16.23 -0.43
N MET A 334 22.44 15.49 0.50
CA MET A 334 22.37 14.03 0.55
C MET A 334 21.64 13.57 1.80
N THR A 335 20.83 12.52 1.68
CA THR A 335 20.01 12.00 2.79
C THR A 335 19.50 10.59 2.51
N SER A 336 19.28 9.82 3.57
CA SER A 336 18.39 8.65 3.56
C SER A 336 17.01 9.11 4.03
N PRO A 337 15.90 8.74 3.37
CA PRO A 337 15.80 7.76 2.29
C PRO A 337 15.87 8.34 0.86
N ILE A 338 16.00 9.66 0.67
CA ILE A 338 15.76 10.30 -0.65
C ILE A 338 16.89 10.08 -1.66
N GLY A 339 18.14 9.99 -1.21
CA GLY A 339 19.33 9.99 -2.07
C GLY A 339 19.92 11.39 -2.20
N VAL A 340 19.79 12.00 -3.38
CA VAL A 340 20.37 13.31 -3.72
C VAL A 340 19.28 14.34 -4.04
N VAL A 341 19.39 15.52 -3.44
CA VAL A 341 18.45 16.64 -3.62
C VAL A 341 19.22 17.87 -4.10
N PRO A 342 19.12 18.21 -5.41
CA PRO A 342 19.56 19.50 -5.91
C PRO A 342 18.76 20.62 -5.25
N GLN A 343 19.41 21.75 -4.95
CA GLN A 343 18.73 22.87 -4.29
C GLN A 343 17.50 23.38 -5.07
N GLU A 344 17.49 23.27 -6.40
CA GLU A 344 16.34 23.65 -7.24
C GLU A 344 15.10 22.76 -7.02
N LEU A 345 15.28 21.58 -6.41
CA LEU A 345 14.22 20.59 -6.19
C LEU A 345 13.84 20.44 -4.71
N GLU A 346 14.45 21.20 -3.79
CA GLU A 346 14.21 21.03 -2.34
C GLU A 346 12.74 21.24 -1.95
N TRP A 347 12.00 22.09 -2.67
CA TRP A 347 10.56 22.35 -2.50
C TRP A 347 9.65 21.34 -3.22
N THR A 348 10.18 20.23 -3.72
CA THR A 348 9.41 19.23 -4.48
C THR A 348 9.08 18.02 -3.61
N TYR A 349 7.94 17.38 -3.86
CA TYR A 349 7.62 16.08 -3.24
C TYR A 349 8.52 14.96 -3.81
N PRO A 350 9.07 14.05 -3.00
CA PRO A 350 9.00 13.96 -1.52
C PRO A 350 10.16 14.68 -0.79
N ALA A 351 11.03 15.42 -1.46
CA ALA A 351 12.24 16.03 -0.88
C ALA A 351 11.98 16.98 0.31
N GLN A 352 10.83 17.66 0.39
CA GLN A 352 10.42 18.43 1.57
C GLN A 352 9.46 17.71 2.53
N HIS A 353 8.95 16.53 2.15
CA HIS A 353 7.86 15.83 2.84
C HIS A 353 8.32 14.46 3.33
N TYR A 354 9.42 14.44 4.09
CA TYR A 354 9.88 13.24 4.80
C TYR A 354 10.46 13.61 6.16
N ASP A 355 10.21 12.74 7.13
CA ASP A 355 10.90 12.76 8.42
C ASP A 355 11.66 11.43 8.57
N ALA A 356 12.97 11.53 8.76
CA ALA A 356 13.87 10.39 8.88
C ALA A 356 14.49 10.38 10.27
N VAL A 357 14.61 9.19 10.86
CA VAL A 357 15.21 9.06 12.19
C VAL A 357 16.73 9.28 12.10
N VAL A 358 17.20 10.45 12.56
CA VAL A 358 18.62 10.79 12.56
C VAL A 358 19.32 10.17 13.78
N THR A 359 19.77 8.92 13.64
CA THR A 359 20.55 8.23 14.69
C THR A 359 22.06 8.40 14.55
N GLY A 360 22.52 8.91 13.41
CA GLY A 360 23.94 8.90 13.00
C GLY A 360 24.47 7.52 12.62
N ARG A 361 23.64 6.47 12.70
CA ARG A 361 23.97 5.12 12.24
C ARG A 361 23.37 4.94 10.85
N TRP A 362 24.19 4.47 9.93
CA TRP A 362 23.80 4.13 8.58
C TRP A 362 23.86 2.62 8.42
N THR A 363 22.80 2.05 7.83
CA THR A 363 22.84 0.64 7.44
C THR A 363 23.51 0.47 6.08
N GLU A 364 23.95 -0.73 5.76
CA GLU A 364 24.56 -1.03 4.47
C GLU A 364 23.58 -0.73 3.32
N THR A 365 22.30 -1.06 3.49
CA THR A 365 21.24 -0.76 2.52
C THR A 365 21.12 0.74 2.24
N GLU A 366 21.18 1.57 3.28
CA GLU A 366 21.12 3.03 3.13
C GLU A 366 22.36 3.58 2.41
N LEU A 367 23.55 3.10 2.79
CA LEU A 367 24.82 3.49 2.16
C LEU A 367 24.82 3.13 0.67
N GLU A 368 24.43 1.90 0.34
CA GLU A 368 24.35 1.43 -1.05
C GLU A 368 23.37 2.26 -1.86
N PHE A 369 22.16 2.47 -1.34
CA PHE A 369 21.11 3.22 -2.03
C PHE A 369 21.55 4.66 -2.34
N VAL A 370 22.00 5.42 -1.33
CA VAL A 370 22.37 6.82 -1.53
C VAL A 370 23.59 6.93 -2.44
N ALA A 371 24.57 6.02 -2.31
CA ALA A 371 25.74 6.00 -3.20
C ALA A 371 25.38 5.69 -4.65
N ASP A 372 24.42 4.79 -4.90
CA ASP A 372 23.92 4.50 -6.25
C ASP A 372 23.19 5.69 -6.87
N VAL A 373 22.33 6.36 -6.10
CA VAL A 373 21.64 7.56 -6.57
C VAL A 373 22.64 8.67 -6.89
N LEU A 374 23.64 8.88 -6.03
CA LEU A 374 24.69 9.86 -6.26
C LEU A 374 25.54 9.54 -7.49
N ALA A 375 25.98 8.29 -7.67
CA ALA A 375 26.76 7.89 -8.84
C ALA A 375 25.99 8.14 -10.13
N ARG A 376 24.73 7.68 -10.20
CA ARG A 376 23.84 7.92 -11.35
C ARG A 376 23.61 9.40 -11.60
N TYR A 377 23.49 10.20 -10.54
CA TYR A 377 23.31 11.64 -10.65
C TYR A 377 24.53 12.31 -11.27
N LEU A 378 25.74 11.98 -10.80
CA LEU A 378 26.99 12.53 -11.32
C LEU A 378 27.20 12.14 -12.79
N ASP A 379 26.93 10.88 -13.16
CA ASP A 379 27.03 10.42 -14.56
C ASP A 379 26.03 11.15 -15.48
N GLY A 380 24.78 11.33 -15.03
CA GLY A 380 23.73 11.99 -15.80
C GLY A 380 23.89 13.51 -15.93
N ALA A 381 24.47 14.16 -14.91
CA ALA A 381 24.79 15.58 -14.90
C ALA A 381 25.90 15.97 -15.90
N GLY A 382 26.70 14.99 -16.34
CA GLY A 382 27.90 15.19 -17.15
C GLY A 382 29.17 15.33 -16.30
N ALA A 383 30.33 15.36 -16.95
CA ALA A 383 31.62 15.39 -16.25
C ALA A 383 31.84 16.73 -15.53
N TYR A 384 31.62 16.74 -14.22
CA TYR A 384 32.08 17.81 -13.36
C TYR A 384 33.60 17.79 -13.28
N GLY A 385 34.27 18.90 -13.61
CA GLY A 385 35.75 18.97 -13.55
C GLY A 385 36.33 18.89 -12.13
N ARG A 386 35.49 19.03 -11.09
CA ARG A 386 35.85 18.93 -9.68
C ARG A 386 34.59 18.69 -8.86
N ILE A 387 34.70 17.93 -7.77
CA ILE A 387 33.65 17.73 -6.77
C ILE A 387 34.14 18.26 -5.41
N VAL A 388 33.28 18.94 -4.65
CA VAL A 388 33.57 19.40 -3.28
C VAL A 388 32.62 18.71 -2.32
N ALA A 389 33.14 17.86 -1.43
CA ALA A 389 32.33 17.18 -0.42
C ALA A 389 32.56 17.82 0.96
N HIS A 390 31.54 18.49 1.49
CA HIS A 390 31.51 19.01 2.86
C HIS A 390 30.52 18.18 3.68
N VAL A 391 30.97 17.01 4.12
CA VAL A 391 30.12 16.00 4.74
C VAL A 391 30.73 15.43 6.01
N PRO A 392 29.90 14.94 6.96
CA PRO A 392 30.38 14.23 8.14
C PRO A 392 31.23 13.00 7.77
N GLU A 393 32.20 12.67 8.63
CA GLU A 393 33.06 11.50 8.43
C GLU A 393 32.29 10.17 8.46
N THR A 394 31.27 10.07 9.33
CA THR A 394 30.49 8.84 9.49
C THR A 394 29.33 8.80 8.50
N GLY A 395 29.24 7.70 7.74
CA GLY A 395 28.17 7.43 6.77
C GLY A 395 28.31 8.23 5.47
N TYR A 396 28.22 9.56 5.53
CA TYR A 396 28.21 10.40 4.33
C TYR A 396 29.51 10.35 3.52
N ARG A 397 30.67 10.39 4.18
CA ARG A 397 31.97 10.25 3.48
C ARG A 397 32.04 8.94 2.71
N GLU A 398 31.60 7.85 3.33
CA GLU A 398 31.58 6.52 2.73
C GLU A 398 30.63 6.46 1.52
N VAL A 399 29.45 7.07 1.62
CA VAL A 399 28.53 7.25 0.47
C VAL A 399 29.24 7.92 -0.71
N VAL A 400 29.97 9.02 -0.46
CA VAL A 400 30.69 9.75 -1.50
C VAL A 400 31.80 8.89 -2.11
N GLU A 401 32.63 8.24 -1.29
CA GLU A 401 33.72 7.38 -1.75
C GLU A 401 33.20 6.21 -2.61
N ARG A 402 32.10 5.56 -2.18
CA ARG A 402 31.44 4.50 -2.95
C ARG A 402 30.85 5.01 -4.26
N ALA A 403 30.19 6.17 -4.25
CA ALA A 403 29.61 6.76 -5.46
C ALA A 403 30.67 7.12 -6.50
N LEU A 404 31.80 7.71 -6.08
CA LEU A 404 32.91 8.05 -6.96
C LEU A 404 33.61 6.82 -7.55
N ALA A 405 33.67 5.72 -6.79
CA ALA A 405 34.19 4.45 -7.31
C ALA A 405 33.28 3.82 -8.39
N ARG A 406 31.99 4.19 -8.41
CA ARG A 406 30.98 3.68 -9.36
C ARG A 406 30.79 4.59 -10.58
N ALA A 407 30.90 5.90 -10.38
CA ALA A 407 30.67 6.90 -11.41
C ALA A 407 31.72 6.84 -12.52
N GLN A 408 31.25 6.78 -13.77
CA GLN A 408 32.08 6.72 -14.96
C GLN A 408 32.56 8.11 -15.40
N ALA A 409 31.79 9.15 -15.08
CA ALA A 409 32.07 10.55 -15.41
C ALA A 409 32.89 11.29 -14.32
N THR A 410 33.76 10.57 -13.61
CA THR A 410 34.59 11.15 -12.54
C THR A 410 35.80 11.90 -13.15
N PRO A 411 36.11 13.12 -12.70
CA PRO A 411 37.28 13.88 -13.16
C PRO A 411 38.63 13.24 -12.81
#